data_AF-A0A075LQB8-F1
#
_entry.id   AF-A0A075LQB8-F1
#
_cell.length_a   1.000
_cell.length_b   1.000
_cell.length_c   1.000
_cell.angle_alpha   90.00
_cell.angle_beta   90.00
_cell.angle_gamma   90.00
#
_symmetry.space_group_name_H-M   'P 1'
#
loop_
_entity.id
_entity.type
_entity.pdbx_description
1 polymer ?
#
loop_
_entity_poly.entity_id
_entity_poly.type
_entity_poly.pdbx_seq_one_letter_code
_entity_poly.pdbx_strand_id
1 'polypeptide(L)'
;MSETLTIKDAKAIIENQIEELAKRNKEPEWVTKLRYKGLEAFETAPYSDPVLPNLLDFIAKAEEVPISEIRSLEDLPPEMKALLDRLGISEVEQKYIAGLAVQSDTGVIYNEFLKQWEKKGLIMTSMEEAVKRFPIVKEHFMKLFSPGENKLTAYHTAVWNGGVFLYVKEGLKVPFPLHLFFLIQESSLAQAPHIVILAEKNSEVHLIEGCTSPVLVKHSLHLDMTEAYLHEGASVKLSVLQNWPEYVHTRPMTRAKIGKNAQFINTTVGLGSGKSNIANPKYWVDEGGYVELNGILLGQKDFYVDLGGEMYLQGKGARGINASKAVIMDESTVITRGIIHAQAPKTKGHISCDALLMSDKAKMETYPGLVSRVDDAELSHEAAIGKIKEEELFYLMSRGLSEEEATQLIVRGFLEPLLKDIPMEFVVEIRKIIELAVSGGM
;
A
#
# COMPACT_ATOMS: atom_id res chain seq x y z
N MET A 1 1.49 -8.70 -33.54
CA MET A 1 2.36 -9.65 -32.83
C MET A 1 3.37 -8.80 -32.08
N SER A 2 3.14 -8.55 -30.78
CA SER A 2 4.16 -7.89 -29.97
C SER A 2 5.37 -8.84 -29.89
N GLU A 3 6.55 -8.34 -30.21
CA GLU A 3 7.78 -9.11 -30.00
C GLU A 3 7.90 -9.41 -28.51
N THR A 4 7.98 -10.68 -28.14
CA THR A 4 8.22 -11.07 -26.75
C THR A 4 9.63 -10.64 -26.37
N LEU A 5 9.74 -9.65 -25.47
CA LEU A 5 11.01 -9.15 -24.97
C LEU A 5 11.84 -10.29 -24.36
N THR A 6 13.11 -10.38 -24.73
CA THR A 6 14.04 -11.30 -24.07
C THR A 6 14.61 -10.66 -22.79
N ILE A 7 15.21 -11.46 -21.90
CA ILE A 7 15.94 -10.93 -20.73
C ILE A 7 17.06 -9.97 -21.16
N LYS A 8 17.69 -10.20 -22.31
CA LYS A 8 18.72 -9.33 -22.86
C LYS A 8 18.15 -7.98 -23.31
N ASP A 9 16.97 -7.99 -23.93
CA ASP A 9 16.29 -6.74 -24.34
C ASP A 9 15.85 -5.95 -23.12
N ALA A 10 15.25 -6.63 -22.13
CA ALA A 10 14.85 -6.01 -20.87
C ALA A 10 16.05 -5.40 -20.11
N LYS A 11 17.21 -6.08 -20.11
CA LYS A 11 18.44 -5.52 -19.54
C LYS A 11 18.84 -4.20 -20.21
N ALA A 12 18.85 -4.17 -21.54
CA ALA A 12 19.21 -2.97 -22.28
C ALA A 12 18.22 -1.82 -22.03
N ILE A 13 16.92 -2.13 -21.91
CA ILE A 13 15.88 -1.15 -21.55
C ILE A 13 16.12 -0.61 -20.13
N ILE A 14 16.33 -1.49 -19.15
CA ILE A 14 16.58 -1.08 -17.76
C ILE A 14 17.87 -0.27 -17.67
N GLU A 15 18.94 -0.69 -18.36
CA GLU A 15 20.21 0.06 -18.39
C GLU A 15 20.02 1.48 -18.93
N ASN A 16 19.28 1.64 -20.04
CA ASN A 16 18.92 2.97 -20.55
C ASN A 16 18.09 3.77 -19.55
N GLN A 17 17.10 3.16 -18.89
CA GLN A 17 16.31 3.80 -17.84
C GLN A 17 17.18 4.27 -16.67
N ILE A 18 18.19 3.49 -16.25
CA ILE A 18 19.13 3.89 -15.20
C ILE A 18 19.89 5.15 -15.62
N GLU A 19 20.41 5.18 -16.85
CA GLU A 19 21.14 6.34 -17.37
C GLU A 19 20.26 7.60 -17.44
N GLU A 20 19.04 7.45 -17.95
CA GLU A 20 18.05 8.53 -18.04
C GLU A 20 17.66 9.06 -16.66
N LEU A 21 17.33 8.18 -15.71
CA LEU A 21 16.97 8.56 -14.34
C LEU A 21 18.14 9.24 -13.63
N ALA A 22 19.34 8.67 -13.72
CA ALA A 22 20.54 9.24 -13.09
C ALA A 22 20.81 10.66 -13.61
N LYS A 23 20.70 10.87 -14.93
CA LYS A 23 20.90 12.17 -15.57
C LYS A 23 19.77 13.16 -15.24
N ARG A 24 18.50 12.74 -15.37
CA ARG A 24 17.30 13.56 -15.14
C ARG A 24 17.24 14.06 -13.71
N ASN A 25 17.45 13.16 -12.74
CA ASN A 25 17.29 13.46 -11.32
C ASN A 25 18.57 14.03 -10.68
N LYS A 26 19.70 14.06 -11.42
CA LYS A 26 21.04 14.43 -10.93
C LYS A 26 21.42 13.61 -9.69
N GLU A 27 21.32 12.29 -9.82
CA GLU A 27 21.45 11.38 -8.69
C GLU A 27 22.88 11.35 -8.13
N PRO A 28 23.07 11.20 -6.81
CA PRO A 28 24.36 10.89 -6.24
C PRO A 28 24.89 9.54 -6.73
N GLU A 29 26.21 9.42 -6.90
CA GLU A 29 26.88 8.22 -7.44
C GLU A 29 26.48 6.92 -6.69
N TRP A 30 26.20 7.00 -5.39
CA TRP A 30 25.81 5.85 -4.59
C TRP A 30 24.43 5.29 -4.97
N VAL A 31 23.51 6.14 -5.44
CA VAL A 31 22.18 5.74 -5.92
C VAL A 31 22.31 5.04 -7.26
N THR A 32 23.09 5.60 -8.20
CA THR A 32 23.35 4.97 -9.50
C THR A 32 24.00 3.59 -9.31
N LYS A 33 24.96 3.46 -8.40
CA LYS A 33 25.55 2.15 -8.04
C LYS A 33 24.52 1.17 -7.48
N LEU A 34 23.56 1.64 -6.69
CA LEU A 34 22.47 0.80 -6.17
C LEU A 34 21.57 0.31 -7.31
N ARG A 35 21.22 1.19 -8.27
CA ARG A 35 20.44 0.81 -9.44
C ARG A 35 21.10 -0.29 -10.27
N TYR A 36 22.41 -0.18 -10.53
CA TYR A 36 23.16 -1.23 -11.23
C TYR A 36 23.22 -2.57 -10.46
N LYS A 37 23.23 -2.55 -9.12
CA LYS A 37 23.05 -3.79 -8.34
C LYS A 37 21.69 -4.43 -8.56
N GLY A 38 20.64 -3.62 -8.70
CA GLY A 38 19.31 -4.07 -9.10
C GLY A 38 19.32 -4.74 -10.47
N LEU A 39 19.97 -4.10 -11.45
CA LEU A 39 20.11 -4.65 -12.81
C LEU A 39 20.86 -5.99 -12.83
N GLU A 40 21.97 -6.08 -12.10
CA GLU A 40 22.74 -7.33 -11.97
C GLU A 40 21.90 -8.44 -11.33
N ALA A 41 21.20 -8.12 -10.22
CA ALA A 41 20.32 -9.06 -9.54
C ALA A 41 19.16 -9.52 -10.42
N PHE A 42 18.63 -8.64 -11.29
CA PHE A 42 17.47 -8.93 -12.14
C PHE A 42 17.70 -10.11 -13.08
N GLU A 43 18.94 -10.33 -13.52
CA GLU A 43 19.29 -11.45 -14.41
C GLU A 43 19.02 -12.81 -13.74
N THR A 44 19.50 -12.97 -12.50
CA THR A 44 19.53 -14.26 -11.80
C THR A 44 18.45 -14.44 -10.75
N ALA A 45 17.83 -13.34 -10.28
CA ALA A 45 16.82 -13.42 -9.23
C ALA A 45 15.66 -14.33 -9.65
N PRO A 46 15.09 -15.10 -8.70
CA PRO A 46 13.94 -15.95 -8.99
C PRO A 46 12.72 -15.08 -9.32
N TYR A 47 11.85 -15.61 -10.17
CA TYR A 47 10.55 -15.00 -10.45
C TYR A 47 9.45 -16.01 -10.20
N SER A 48 8.52 -15.62 -9.35
CA SER A 48 7.34 -16.41 -9.03
C SER A 48 6.22 -15.42 -8.78
N ASP A 49 5.37 -15.25 -9.78
CA ASP A 49 4.15 -14.49 -9.69
C ASP A 49 3.03 -15.36 -10.27
N PRO A 50 1.98 -15.68 -9.49
CA PRO A 50 0.93 -16.60 -9.93
C PRO A 50 0.00 -16.01 -11.00
N VAL A 51 -0.02 -14.69 -11.16
CA VAL A 51 -0.95 -13.99 -12.07
C VAL A 51 -0.23 -13.25 -13.20
N LEU A 52 1.01 -12.83 -12.97
CA LEU A 52 1.88 -12.21 -13.98
C LEU A 52 2.94 -13.21 -14.45
N PRO A 53 2.67 -14.06 -15.44
CA PRO A 53 3.64 -15.07 -15.87
C PRO A 53 4.92 -14.47 -16.49
N ASN A 54 4.84 -13.26 -17.06
CA ASN A 54 5.97 -12.60 -17.69
C ASN A 54 6.06 -11.11 -17.28
N LEU A 55 6.97 -10.81 -16.34
CA LEU A 55 7.26 -9.43 -15.93
C LEU A 55 7.75 -8.56 -17.10
N LEU A 56 8.39 -9.17 -18.11
CA LEU A 56 8.98 -8.44 -19.22
C LEU A 56 7.95 -7.67 -20.04
N ASP A 57 6.69 -8.09 -20.04
CA ASP A 57 5.59 -7.41 -20.74
C ASP A 57 5.29 -6.02 -20.15
N PHE A 58 5.75 -5.75 -18.92
CA PHE A 58 5.60 -4.47 -18.20
C PHE A 58 6.89 -3.64 -18.17
N ILE A 59 7.95 -4.11 -18.83
CA ILE A 59 9.21 -3.37 -18.98
C ILE A 59 9.12 -2.62 -20.31
N ALA A 60 8.46 -1.46 -20.29
CA ALA A 60 8.28 -0.68 -21.50
C ALA A 60 9.55 0.09 -21.90
N LYS A 61 9.70 0.28 -23.21
CA LYS A 61 10.46 1.41 -23.77
C LYS A 61 9.63 2.66 -23.50
N ALA A 62 10.21 3.67 -22.86
CA ALA A 62 9.52 4.93 -22.60
C ALA A 62 8.94 5.48 -23.92
N GLU A 63 7.61 5.60 -24.00
CA GLU A 63 7.01 6.46 -25.01
C GLU A 63 7.08 7.87 -24.46
N GLU A 64 7.90 8.74 -25.07
CA GLU A 64 8.02 10.14 -24.67
C GLU A 64 6.69 10.85 -24.96
N VAL A 65 5.77 10.85 -23.99
CA VAL A 65 4.64 11.76 -23.99
C VAL A 65 5.04 12.98 -23.16
N PRO A 66 4.95 14.21 -23.69
CA PRO A 66 5.28 15.40 -22.92
C PRO A 66 4.36 15.52 -21.70
N ILE A 67 4.90 15.34 -20.51
CA ILE A 67 4.18 15.53 -19.26
C ILE A 67 3.99 17.03 -19.02
N SER A 68 2.74 17.45 -18.81
CA SER A 68 2.46 18.77 -18.23
C SER A 68 2.82 18.74 -16.74
N GLU A 69 3.83 19.50 -16.35
CA GLU A 69 4.27 19.61 -14.96
C GLU A 69 3.12 20.16 -14.09
N ILE A 70 2.63 19.34 -13.15
CA ILE A 70 1.58 19.76 -12.21
C ILE A 70 2.27 20.50 -11.05
N ARG A 71 2.10 21.82 -10.98
CA ARG A 71 2.76 22.66 -9.97
C ARG A 71 1.84 23.08 -8.84
N SER A 72 0.53 22.96 -9.05
CA SER A 72 -0.51 23.42 -8.15
C SER A 72 -1.76 22.55 -8.24
N LEU A 73 -2.68 22.70 -7.28
CA LEU A 73 -3.97 22.00 -7.29
C LEU A 73 -4.82 22.40 -8.52
N GLU A 74 -4.61 23.61 -9.03
CA GLU A 74 -5.28 24.13 -10.21
C GLU A 74 -4.83 23.43 -11.50
N ASP A 75 -3.61 22.89 -11.51
CA ASP A 75 -3.04 22.15 -12.66
C ASP A 75 -3.48 20.69 -12.70
N LEU A 76 -4.23 20.21 -11.70
CA LEU A 76 -4.68 18.82 -11.65
C LEU A 76 -5.62 18.49 -12.83
N PRO A 77 -5.50 17.28 -13.42
CA PRO A 77 -6.41 16.82 -14.45
C PRO A 77 -7.88 16.87 -13.99
N PRO A 78 -8.85 17.14 -14.90
CA PRO A 78 -10.28 17.21 -14.56
C PRO A 78 -10.80 15.97 -13.84
N GLU A 79 -10.31 14.78 -14.21
CA GLU A 79 -10.68 13.52 -13.57
C GLU A 79 -10.24 13.47 -12.10
N MET A 80 -9.08 14.06 -11.78
CA MET A 80 -8.59 14.14 -10.40
C MET A 80 -9.38 15.17 -9.59
N LYS A 81 -9.71 16.33 -10.18
CA LYS A 81 -10.59 17.31 -9.50
C LYS A 81 -11.94 16.68 -9.19
N ALA A 82 -12.52 15.96 -10.15
CA ALA A 82 -13.75 15.21 -9.95
C ALA A 82 -13.60 14.09 -8.90
N LEU A 83 -12.43 13.45 -8.81
CA LEU A 83 -12.14 12.49 -7.74
C LEU A 83 -12.06 13.18 -6.37
N LEU A 84 -11.29 14.27 -6.23
CA LEU A 84 -11.21 15.05 -4.99
C LEU A 84 -12.60 15.54 -4.54
N ASP A 85 -13.43 15.99 -5.49
CA ASP A 85 -14.82 16.39 -5.24
C ASP A 85 -15.68 15.18 -4.79
N ARG A 86 -15.52 14.02 -5.44
CA ARG A 86 -16.22 12.76 -5.06
C ARG A 86 -15.79 12.24 -3.69
N LEU A 87 -14.51 12.44 -3.33
CA LEU A 87 -13.94 12.14 -2.02
C LEU A 87 -14.48 13.06 -0.93
N GLY A 88 -15.30 14.06 -1.29
CA GLY A 88 -15.86 15.01 -0.34
C GLY A 88 -14.82 15.97 0.22
N ILE A 89 -13.64 16.06 -0.40
CA ILE A 89 -12.57 16.97 -0.02
C ILE A 89 -12.99 18.38 -0.48
N SER A 90 -13.69 19.09 0.41
CA SER A 90 -14.26 20.40 0.12
C SER A 90 -13.20 21.42 -0.31
N GLU A 91 -13.55 22.46 -1.08
CA GLU A 91 -12.62 23.57 -1.43
C GLU A 91 -11.96 24.22 -0.20
N VAL A 92 -12.62 24.12 0.97
CA VAL A 92 -12.09 24.60 2.25
C VAL A 92 -11.04 23.63 2.77
N GLU A 93 -11.30 22.32 2.77
CA GLU A 93 -10.31 21.30 3.11
C GLU A 93 -9.16 21.26 2.11
N GLN A 94 -9.37 21.52 0.82
CA GLN A 94 -8.29 21.70 -0.18
C GLN A 94 -7.27 22.77 0.24
N LYS A 95 -7.72 23.84 0.92
CA LYS A 95 -6.85 24.87 1.51
C LYS A 95 -6.19 24.42 2.83
N TYR A 96 -6.81 23.48 3.54
CA TYR A 96 -6.36 22.94 4.82
C TYR A 96 -5.74 21.54 4.73
N ILE A 97 -5.52 20.96 3.54
CA ILE A 97 -4.83 19.67 3.43
C ILE A 97 -3.38 19.88 3.85
N ALA A 98 -3.21 19.69 5.13
CA ALA A 98 -2.03 19.88 5.93
C ALA A 98 -1.02 18.80 5.54
N GLY A 99 -0.31 19.03 4.43
CA GLY A 99 0.69 18.08 3.93
C GLY A 99 0.23 17.16 2.82
N LEU A 100 -0.69 17.60 1.95
CA LEU A 100 -0.89 16.94 0.67
C LEU A 100 0.42 16.96 -0.14
N ALA A 101 0.95 15.77 -0.41
CA ALA A 101 1.92 15.54 -1.46
C ALA A 101 1.19 14.82 -2.60
N VAL A 102 0.97 15.53 -3.72
CA VAL A 102 0.56 14.86 -4.96
C VAL A 102 1.83 14.51 -5.70
N GLN A 103 2.03 13.22 -5.95
CA GLN A 103 3.11 12.74 -6.76
C GLN A 103 2.60 12.39 -8.17
N SER A 104 3.06 13.16 -9.16
CA SER A 104 2.99 12.77 -10.56
C SER A 104 4.28 12.06 -10.99
N ASP A 105 4.29 11.48 -12.19
CA ASP A 105 5.44 10.80 -12.79
C ASP A 105 6.73 11.67 -12.85
N THR A 106 6.62 12.98 -12.53
CA THR A 106 7.69 13.99 -12.60
C THR A 106 7.95 14.80 -11.32
N GLY A 107 7.23 14.60 -10.21
CA GLY A 107 7.55 15.31 -8.96
C GLY A 107 6.47 15.34 -7.89
N VAL A 108 6.80 15.92 -6.73
CA VAL A 108 5.91 16.10 -5.58
C VAL A 108 5.51 17.56 -5.44
N ILE A 109 4.20 17.85 -5.40
CA ILE A 109 3.68 19.20 -5.09
C ILE A 109 3.82 19.45 -3.59
N TYR A 110 4.52 20.53 -3.23
CA TYR A 110 4.87 20.85 -1.84
C TYR A 110 4.04 22.03 -1.31
N ASN A 111 3.23 21.79 -0.28
CA ASN A 111 2.44 22.85 0.37
C ASN A 111 3.33 23.72 1.29
N GLU A 112 3.08 25.05 1.36
CA GLU A 112 3.72 25.98 2.31
C GLU A 112 3.59 25.51 3.77
N PHE A 113 2.52 24.79 4.08
CA PHE A 113 2.31 24.17 5.38
C PHE A 113 3.44 23.22 5.78
N LEU A 114 3.91 22.35 4.87
CA LEU A 114 5.02 21.42 5.14
C LEU A 114 6.33 22.18 5.43
N LYS A 115 6.55 23.34 4.80
CA LYS A 115 7.73 24.18 5.09
C LYS A 115 7.71 24.73 6.52
N GLN A 116 6.53 24.99 7.09
CA GLN A 116 6.41 25.42 8.48
C GLN A 116 6.70 24.27 9.45
N TRP A 117 6.27 23.06 9.11
CA TRP A 117 6.49 21.85 9.91
C TRP A 117 7.91 21.27 9.77
N GLU A 118 8.61 21.54 8.66
CA GLU A 118 10.03 21.24 8.48
C GLU A 118 10.87 21.89 9.58
N LYS A 119 10.55 23.13 9.96
CA LYS A 119 11.19 23.83 11.09
C LYS A 119 10.95 23.16 12.44
N LYS A 120 9.86 22.40 12.59
CA LYS A 120 9.53 21.63 13.80
C LYS A 120 10.12 20.22 13.77
N GLY A 121 10.74 19.80 12.66
CA GLY A 121 11.36 18.49 12.50
C GLY A 121 10.48 17.45 11.81
N LEU A 122 9.44 17.86 11.08
CA LEU A 122 8.69 17.00 10.16
C LEU A 122 9.15 17.26 8.73
N ILE A 123 9.84 16.29 8.12
CA ILE A 123 10.33 16.39 6.75
C ILE A 123 9.53 15.39 5.92
N MET A 124 8.90 15.86 4.85
CA MET A 124 8.15 15.01 3.92
C MET A 124 8.47 15.46 2.50
N THR A 125 9.38 14.78 1.82
CA THR A 125 9.84 15.16 0.48
C THR A 125 9.93 13.98 -0.47
N SER A 126 10.11 14.23 -1.77
CA SER A 126 10.28 13.14 -2.74
C SER A 126 11.56 12.35 -2.45
N MET A 127 11.57 11.06 -2.76
CA MET A 127 12.77 10.25 -2.57
C MET A 127 13.95 10.74 -3.40
N GLU A 128 13.74 11.25 -4.62
CA GLU A 128 14.79 11.85 -5.44
C GLU A 128 15.48 13.00 -4.71
N GLU A 129 14.70 13.88 -4.08
CA GLU A 129 15.25 14.98 -3.32
C GLU A 129 15.92 14.50 -2.03
N ALA A 130 15.33 13.49 -1.39
CA ALA A 130 15.82 12.95 -0.15
C ALA A 130 17.20 12.30 -0.27
N VAL A 131 17.44 11.50 -1.32
CA VAL A 131 18.73 10.83 -1.55
C VAL A 131 19.87 11.82 -1.80
N LYS A 132 19.56 13.03 -2.28
CA LYS A 132 20.52 14.13 -2.49
C LYS A 132 20.79 14.91 -1.21
N ARG A 133 19.74 15.24 -0.45
CA ARG A 133 19.80 16.19 0.68
C ARG A 133 20.12 15.56 2.03
N PHE A 134 19.65 14.34 2.29
CA PHE A 134 19.65 13.76 3.63
C PHE A 134 20.57 12.53 3.71
N PRO A 135 21.76 12.65 4.33
CA PRO A 135 22.70 11.53 4.44
C PRO A 135 22.10 10.28 5.10
N ILE A 136 21.18 10.45 6.05
CA ILE A 136 20.50 9.36 6.76
C ILE A 136 19.71 8.44 5.82
N VAL A 137 19.28 8.93 4.65
CA VAL A 137 18.57 8.13 3.65
C VAL A 137 19.46 7.00 3.15
N LYS A 138 20.77 7.21 3.01
CA LYS A 138 21.71 6.17 2.57
C LYS A 138 21.79 4.98 3.53
N GLU A 139 21.46 5.20 4.80
CA GLU A 139 21.46 4.19 5.87
C GLU A 139 20.14 3.42 5.96
N HIS A 140 19.07 3.89 5.31
CA HIS A 140 17.71 3.36 5.45
C HIS A 140 17.08 2.92 4.13
N PHE A 141 17.43 3.56 3.02
CA PHE A 141 16.88 3.25 1.69
C PHE A 141 17.46 1.94 1.14
N MET A 142 16.55 1.03 0.74
CA MET A 142 16.79 -0.32 0.24
C MET A 142 17.64 -1.17 1.19
N LYS A 143 17.28 -1.19 2.49
CA LYS A 143 17.96 -2.00 3.52
C LYS A 143 17.11 -3.10 4.12
N LEU A 144 15.79 -2.95 4.10
CA LEU A 144 14.85 -4.02 4.43
C LEU A 144 14.59 -4.90 3.21
N PHE A 145 14.75 -4.37 2.00
CA PHE A 145 14.68 -5.11 0.73
C PHE A 145 16.07 -5.55 0.26
N SER A 146 16.17 -6.78 -0.22
CA SER A 146 17.41 -7.29 -0.83
C SER A 146 17.22 -7.34 -2.35
N PRO A 147 18.07 -6.69 -3.17
CA PRO A 147 17.85 -6.64 -4.62
C PRO A 147 17.71 -8.03 -5.28
N GLY A 148 18.35 -9.06 -4.73
CA GLY A 148 18.34 -10.41 -5.30
C GLY A 148 17.24 -11.35 -4.80
N GLU A 149 16.33 -10.90 -3.92
CA GLU A 149 15.34 -11.80 -3.33
C GLU A 149 14.30 -12.29 -4.34
N ASN A 150 13.90 -11.44 -5.30
CA ASN A 150 13.09 -11.81 -6.46
C ASN A 150 13.22 -10.78 -7.60
N LYS A 151 12.78 -11.12 -8.82
CA LYS A 151 12.90 -10.19 -9.97
C LYS A 151 12.13 -8.89 -9.81
N LEU A 152 10.99 -8.85 -9.10
CA LEU A 152 10.26 -7.60 -8.83
C LEU A 152 11.11 -6.66 -7.98
N THR A 153 11.74 -7.18 -6.91
CA THR A 153 12.62 -6.37 -6.07
C THR A 153 13.89 -5.92 -6.78
N ALA A 154 14.44 -6.76 -7.66
CA ALA A 154 15.58 -6.41 -8.49
C ALA A 154 15.23 -5.30 -9.48
N TYR A 155 14.09 -5.43 -10.15
CA TYR A 155 13.55 -4.44 -11.06
C TYR A 155 13.29 -3.12 -10.34
N HIS A 156 12.56 -3.14 -9.21
CA HIS A 156 12.34 -1.96 -8.37
C HIS A 156 13.65 -1.28 -7.98
N THR A 157 14.65 -2.05 -7.54
CA THR A 157 15.97 -1.52 -7.17
C THR A 157 16.61 -0.75 -8.33
N ALA A 158 16.47 -1.26 -9.55
CA ALA A 158 17.02 -0.64 -10.76
C ALA A 158 16.25 0.60 -11.18
N VAL A 159 14.92 0.54 -11.22
CA VAL A 159 14.07 1.51 -11.92
C VAL A 159 13.19 2.37 -11.03
N TRP A 160 13.31 2.27 -9.70
CA TRP A 160 12.47 3.05 -8.78
C TRP A 160 12.38 4.51 -9.22
N ASN A 161 11.16 5.02 -9.18
CA ASN A 161 10.82 6.36 -9.61
C ASN A 161 9.75 6.91 -8.65
N GLY A 162 10.01 8.10 -8.14
CA GLY A 162 9.20 8.72 -7.12
C GLY A 162 9.17 7.98 -5.78
N GLY A 163 8.14 8.28 -5.00
CA GLY A 163 7.99 7.90 -3.61
C GLY A 163 8.36 9.03 -2.66
N VAL A 164 8.22 8.79 -1.35
CA VAL A 164 8.33 9.83 -0.32
C VAL A 164 9.28 9.41 0.78
N PHE A 165 10.14 10.34 1.19
CA PHE A 165 10.86 10.29 2.45
C PHE A 165 10.09 11.09 3.51
N LEU A 166 9.59 10.38 4.52
CA LEU A 166 8.95 10.94 5.70
C LEU A 166 9.87 10.76 6.91
N TYR A 167 10.34 11.86 7.49
CA TYR A 167 11.10 11.88 8.74
C TYR A 167 10.34 12.67 9.80
N VAL A 168 10.19 12.06 10.98
CA VAL A 168 9.54 12.67 12.14
C VAL A 168 10.51 12.71 13.29
N LYS A 169 10.91 13.91 13.70
CA LYS A 169 11.87 14.14 14.79
C LYS A 169 11.39 13.58 16.14
N GLU A 170 12.34 13.27 17.00
CA GLU A 170 12.10 12.79 18.37
C GLU A 170 11.09 13.67 19.13
N GLY A 171 10.11 13.01 19.74
CA GLY A 171 9.04 13.61 20.54
C GLY A 171 8.00 14.40 19.75
N LEU A 172 8.15 14.55 18.43
CA LEU A 172 7.21 15.29 17.61
C LEU A 172 5.95 14.48 17.38
N LYS A 173 4.80 15.02 17.81
CA LYS A 173 3.48 14.48 17.54
C LYS A 173 2.80 15.32 16.46
N VAL A 174 2.55 14.71 15.29
CA VAL A 174 1.84 15.36 14.19
C VAL A 174 0.34 15.22 14.45
N PRO A 175 -0.41 16.32 14.70
CA PRO A 175 -1.79 16.25 15.17
C PRO A 175 -2.83 16.05 14.06
N PHE A 176 -2.39 15.83 12.83
CA PHE A 176 -3.23 15.64 11.64
C PHE A 176 -2.61 14.55 10.76
N PRO A 177 -3.42 13.85 9.95
CA PRO A 177 -2.89 12.93 8.96
C PRO A 177 -2.16 13.66 7.83
N LEU A 178 -1.10 13.04 7.32
CA LEU A 178 -0.39 13.45 6.12
C LEU A 178 -0.95 12.65 4.94
N HIS A 179 -1.30 13.32 3.85
CA HIS A 179 -1.89 12.67 2.68
C HIS A 179 -0.89 12.62 1.53
N LEU A 180 -0.66 11.43 0.99
CA LEU A 180 0.15 11.15 -0.17
C LEU A 180 -0.75 10.57 -1.25
N PHE A 181 -0.78 11.18 -2.43
CA PHE A 181 -1.51 10.65 -3.57
C PHE A 181 -0.58 10.32 -4.72
N PHE A 182 -0.64 9.08 -5.20
CA PHE A 182 0.07 8.63 -6.38
C PHE A 182 -0.84 8.70 -7.60
N LEU A 183 -0.41 9.43 -8.63
CA LEU A 183 -1.09 9.51 -9.91
C LEU A 183 -0.27 8.80 -11.00
N ILE A 184 -0.87 7.83 -11.67
CA ILE A 184 -0.32 7.23 -12.90
C ILE A 184 -0.80 8.08 -14.08
N GLN A 185 0.11 8.75 -14.81
CA GLN A 185 -0.25 9.54 -15.99
C GLN A 185 0.11 8.81 -17.30
N GLU A 186 1.19 8.04 -17.31
CA GLU A 186 1.69 7.39 -18.53
C GLU A 186 1.21 5.93 -18.69
N SER A 187 0.75 5.59 -19.89
CA SER A 187 0.12 4.30 -20.22
C SER A 187 1.08 3.15 -20.53
N SER A 188 2.31 3.17 -20.01
CA SER A 188 3.28 2.12 -20.31
C SER A 188 4.40 1.93 -19.28
N LEU A 189 4.59 2.85 -18.32
CA LEU A 189 5.63 2.68 -17.31
C LEU A 189 5.14 1.87 -16.11
N ALA A 190 5.98 0.97 -15.62
CA ALA A 190 5.83 0.44 -14.28
C ALA A 190 6.10 1.58 -13.28
N GLN A 191 5.10 1.95 -12.49
CA GLN A 191 5.28 2.90 -11.41
C GLN A 191 5.98 2.16 -10.28
N ALA A 192 7.15 2.65 -9.85
CA ALA A 192 7.95 1.99 -8.83
C ALA A 192 8.26 2.94 -7.66
N PRO A 193 7.24 3.47 -6.96
CA PRO A 193 7.46 4.43 -5.89
C PRO A 193 8.09 3.73 -4.69
N HIS A 194 9.03 4.41 -4.05
CA HIS A 194 9.62 3.91 -2.81
C HIS A 194 9.36 4.88 -1.66
N ILE A 195 8.69 4.44 -0.61
CA ILE A 195 8.42 5.24 0.58
C ILE A 195 9.39 4.82 1.68
N VAL A 196 10.07 5.79 2.30
CA VAL A 196 10.86 5.58 3.51
C VAL A 196 10.25 6.39 4.65
N ILE A 197 9.78 5.71 5.69
CA ILE A 197 9.25 6.33 6.91
C ILE A 197 10.27 6.16 8.03
N LEU A 198 10.77 7.26 8.58
CA LEU A 198 11.69 7.27 9.71
C LEU A 198 11.07 8.05 10.87
N ALA A 199 10.57 7.32 11.86
CA ALA A 199 9.92 7.87 13.04
C ALA A 199 10.86 7.75 14.24
N GLU A 200 11.42 8.86 14.68
CA GLU A 200 12.34 8.93 15.81
C GLU A 200 11.64 8.65 17.15
N LYS A 201 12.43 8.56 18.22
CA LYS A 201 11.92 8.17 19.55
C LYS A 201 10.70 9.01 19.97
N ASN A 202 9.68 8.33 20.50
CA ASN A 202 8.46 8.95 21.01
C ASN A 202 7.76 9.92 20.02
N SER A 203 7.99 9.77 18.71
CA SER A 203 7.31 10.53 17.68
C SER A 203 5.97 9.90 17.29
N GLU A 204 5.06 10.68 16.74
CA GLU A 204 3.73 10.21 16.34
C GLU A 204 3.32 10.81 14.99
N VAL A 205 2.91 9.96 14.05
CA VAL A 205 2.43 10.38 12.73
C VAL A 205 1.41 9.41 12.15
N HIS A 206 0.49 9.95 11.37
CA HIS A 206 -0.44 9.18 10.54
C HIS A 206 -0.19 9.56 9.08
N LEU A 207 0.25 8.61 8.28
CA LEU A 207 0.39 8.75 6.83
C LEU A 207 -0.77 8.03 6.15
N ILE A 208 -1.37 8.70 5.18
CA ILE A 208 -2.43 8.15 4.34
C ILE A 208 -1.94 8.18 2.92
N GLU A 209 -1.99 7.03 2.27
CA GLU A 209 -1.63 6.83 0.89
C GLU A 209 -2.91 6.56 0.09
N GLY A 210 -3.24 7.46 -0.83
CA GLY A 210 -4.31 7.28 -1.81
C GLY A 210 -3.74 6.93 -3.17
N CYS A 211 -4.04 5.72 -3.66
CA CYS A 211 -3.61 5.26 -4.96
C CYS A 211 -4.80 5.08 -5.89
N THR A 212 -4.80 5.81 -7.00
CA THR A 212 -5.86 5.77 -8.02
C THR A 212 -5.26 5.96 -9.40
N SER A 213 -5.79 5.26 -10.41
CA SER A 213 -5.43 5.48 -11.82
C SER A 213 -6.57 6.19 -12.54
N PRO A 214 -6.31 7.21 -13.38
CA PRO A 214 -7.23 7.60 -14.41
C PRO A 214 -7.55 6.41 -15.31
N VAL A 215 -8.79 6.35 -15.83
CA VAL A 215 -9.33 5.23 -16.63
C VAL A 215 -8.56 5.00 -17.96
N LEU A 216 -7.64 5.89 -18.33
CA LEU A 216 -7.02 5.96 -19.65
C LEU A 216 -5.76 5.09 -19.84
N VAL A 217 -5.21 4.49 -18.78
CA VAL A 217 -3.88 3.84 -18.80
C VAL A 217 -4.01 2.32 -18.99
N LYS A 218 -3.91 1.79 -20.20
CA LYS A 218 -4.02 0.33 -20.42
C LYS A 218 -2.74 -0.42 -20.00
N HIS A 219 -2.89 -1.56 -19.30
CA HIS A 219 -1.81 -2.50 -18.93
C HIS A 219 -0.68 -1.88 -18.07
N SER A 220 -0.99 -1.45 -16.85
CA SER A 220 -0.01 -0.89 -15.91
C SER A 220 0.31 -1.84 -14.75
N LEU A 221 1.57 -1.76 -14.30
CA LEU A 221 2.07 -2.40 -13.09
C LEU A 221 2.44 -1.31 -12.08
N HIS A 222 1.81 -1.34 -10.91
CA HIS A 222 2.19 -0.54 -9.76
C HIS A 222 3.00 -1.41 -8.78
N LEU A 223 4.26 -1.07 -8.61
CA LEU A 223 5.23 -1.80 -7.80
C LEU A 223 5.71 -0.89 -6.67
N ASP A 224 4.91 -0.73 -5.63
CA ASP A 224 5.25 0.11 -4.50
C ASP A 224 6.05 -0.64 -3.44
N MET A 225 7.06 0.04 -2.90
CA MET A 225 7.82 -0.43 -1.75
C MET A 225 7.78 0.60 -0.63
N THR A 226 7.52 0.13 0.59
CA THR A 226 7.58 0.96 1.80
C THR A 226 8.56 0.36 2.80
N GLU A 227 9.51 1.14 3.27
CA GLU A 227 10.42 0.82 4.38
C GLU A 227 10.14 1.73 5.57
N ALA A 228 9.63 1.17 6.66
CA ALA A 228 9.34 1.92 7.88
C ALA A 228 10.30 1.55 9.02
N TYR A 229 10.88 2.56 9.64
CA TYR A 229 11.82 2.47 10.75
C TYR A 229 11.25 3.26 11.92
N LEU A 230 10.73 2.54 12.91
CA LEU A 230 10.16 3.13 14.11
C LEU A 230 11.13 2.95 15.27
N HIS A 231 11.62 4.05 15.81
CA HIS A 231 12.45 4.05 17.00
C HIS A 231 11.60 3.91 18.27
N GLU A 232 12.27 3.80 19.41
CA GLU A 232 11.66 3.55 20.72
C GLU A 232 10.46 4.46 21.00
N GLY A 233 9.30 3.86 21.32
CA GLY A 233 8.08 4.59 21.66
C GLY A 233 7.43 5.36 20.51
N ALA A 234 7.92 5.24 19.27
CA ALA A 234 7.30 5.87 18.11
C ALA A 234 5.96 5.21 17.77
N SER A 235 4.99 6.00 17.29
CA SER A 235 3.67 5.53 16.87
C SER A 235 3.39 5.98 15.45
N VAL A 236 3.30 5.02 14.52
CA VAL A 236 3.01 5.29 13.11
C VAL A 236 1.72 4.58 12.72
N LYS A 237 0.81 5.32 12.10
CA LYS A 237 -0.33 4.75 11.36
C LYS A 237 -0.08 4.95 9.87
N LEU A 238 -0.20 3.88 9.10
CA LEU A 238 -0.19 3.91 7.63
C LEU A 238 -1.54 3.41 7.13
N SER A 239 -2.28 4.26 6.44
CA SER A 239 -3.57 3.89 5.82
C SER A 239 -3.41 3.95 4.31
N VAL A 240 -3.39 2.79 3.64
CA VAL A 240 -3.27 2.67 2.20
C VAL A 240 -4.65 2.42 1.60
N LEU A 241 -5.10 3.31 0.73
CA LEU A 241 -6.40 3.25 0.06
C LEU A 241 -6.14 3.06 -1.43
N GLN A 242 -6.54 1.91 -1.96
CA GLN A 242 -6.28 1.54 -3.34
C GLN A 242 -7.61 1.41 -4.08
N ASN A 243 -7.78 2.16 -5.17
CA ASN A 243 -8.92 2.03 -6.07
C ASN A 243 -8.44 1.95 -7.51
N TRP A 244 -8.25 0.72 -7.99
CA TRP A 244 -7.63 0.46 -9.29
C TRP A 244 -8.63 -0.03 -10.33
N PRO A 245 -8.52 0.43 -11.60
CA PRO A 245 -9.26 -0.13 -12.73
C PRO A 245 -8.88 -1.59 -13.04
N GLU A 246 -9.76 -2.28 -13.76
CA GLU A 246 -9.69 -3.72 -14.08
C GLU A 246 -8.50 -4.24 -14.87
N TYR A 247 -7.61 -3.35 -15.32
CA TYR A 247 -6.40 -3.70 -16.07
C TYR A 247 -5.11 -3.48 -15.29
N VAL A 248 -5.18 -2.95 -14.06
CA VAL A 248 -4.00 -2.61 -13.26
C VAL A 248 -3.59 -3.81 -12.39
N HIS A 249 -2.30 -4.13 -12.41
CA HIS A 249 -1.68 -5.06 -11.48
C HIS A 249 -0.91 -4.30 -10.40
N THR A 250 -1.07 -4.65 -9.13
CA THR A 250 -0.36 -4.03 -8.01
C THR A 250 0.43 -5.02 -7.18
N ARG A 251 1.62 -4.60 -6.74
CA ARG A 251 2.56 -5.41 -5.96
C ARG A 251 3.08 -4.65 -4.72
N PRO A 252 2.18 -4.27 -3.79
CA PRO A 252 2.57 -3.53 -2.61
C PRO A 252 3.43 -4.35 -1.66
N MET A 253 4.58 -3.78 -1.32
CA MET A 253 5.57 -4.41 -0.46
C MET A 253 5.92 -3.48 0.69
N THR A 254 5.36 -3.72 1.87
CA THR A 254 5.73 -2.98 3.09
C THR A 254 6.68 -3.80 3.96
N ARG A 255 7.77 -3.19 4.41
CA ARG A 255 8.66 -3.74 5.43
C ARG A 255 8.82 -2.75 6.55
N ALA A 256 8.76 -3.24 7.80
CA ALA A 256 9.01 -2.35 8.94
C ALA A 256 9.84 -2.99 10.05
N LYS A 257 10.72 -2.19 10.65
CA LYS A 257 11.34 -2.46 11.94
C LYS A 257 10.66 -1.62 13.01
N ILE A 258 10.01 -2.29 13.95
CA ILE A 258 9.25 -1.71 15.04
C ILE A 258 10.12 -1.81 16.30
N GLY A 259 10.65 -0.69 16.76
CA GLY A 259 11.52 -0.61 17.93
C GLY A 259 10.80 -0.85 19.25
N LYS A 260 11.57 -0.77 20.34
CA LYS A 260 11.09 -1.00 21.70
C LYS A 260 9.88 -0.11 22.03
N ASN A 261 8.79 -0.71 22.53
CA ASN A 261 7.53 -0.03 22.84
C ASN A 261 6.95 0.84 21.71
N ALA A 262 7.40 0.65 20.46
CA ALA A 262 6.86 1.37 19.31
C ALA A 262 5.62 0.66 18.77
N GLN A 263 4.79 1.40 18.06
CA GLN A 263 3.53 0.92 17.49
C GLN A 263 3.46 1.22 16.00
N PHE A 264 3.20 0.19 15.19
CA PHE A 264 2.89 0.36 13.77
C PHE A 264 1.53 -0.24 13.44
N ILE A 265 0.60 0.58 12.96
CA ILE A 265 -0.69 0.12 12.43
C ILE A 265 -0.68 0.35 10.93
N ASN A 266 -0.72 -0.72 10.14
CA ASN A 266 -0.84 -0.68 8.69
C ASN A 266 -2.23 -1.17 8.29
N THR A 267 -3.06 -0.26 7.78
CA THR A 267 -4.40 -0.56 7.29
C THR A 267 -4.42 -0.40 5.77
N THR A 268 -4.67 -1.49 5.05
CA THR A 268 -4.82 -1.48 3.60
C THR A 268 -6.29 -1.69 3.25
N VAL A 269 -6.84 -0.81 2.43
CA VAL A 269 -8.19 -0.91 1.87
C VAL A 269 -8.08 -1.10 0.37
N GLY A 270 -8.45 -2.29 -0.10
CA GLY A 270 -8.58 -2.59 -1.52
C GLY A 270 -10.01 -2.37 -1.97
N LEU A 271 -10.23 -1.30 -2.71
CA LEU A 271 -11.49 -0.90 -3.31
C LEU A 271 -11.42 -1.10 -4.83
N GLY A 272 -12.57 -1.37 -5.46
CA GLY A 272 -12.68 -1.41 -6.90
C GLY A 272 -12.53 -2.80 -7.52
N SER A 273 -12.03 -2.83 -8.76
CA SER A 273 -12.12 -4.00 -9.64
C SER A 273 -10.78 -4.34 -10.29
N GLY A 274 -9.65 -4.02 -9.63
CA GLY A 274 -8.29 -4.18 -10.15
C GLY A 274 -8.02 -5.55 -10.79
N LYS A 275 -6.99 -5.68 -11.62
CA LYS A 275 -6.71 -6.99 -12.24
C LYS A 275 -6.12 -7.96 -11.22
N SER A 276 -5.09 -7.51 -10.50
CA SER A 276 -4.54 -8.29 -9.39
C SER A 276 -3.83 -7.43 -8.35
N ASN A 277 -3.89 -7.81 -7.08
CA ASN A 277 -3.14 -7.22 -5.98
C ASN A 277 -2.44 -8.33 -5.19
N ILE A 278 -1.10 -8.35 -5.19
CA ILE A 278 -0.33 -9.34 -4.43
C ILE A 278 0.63 -8.61 -3.49
N ALA A 279 0.41 -8.80 -2.19
CA ALA A 279 1.19 -8.16 -1.13
C ALA A 279 1.86 -9.21 -0.24
N ASN A 280 3.11 -8.96 0.18
CA ASN A 280 3.75 -9.78 1.20
C ASN A 280 4.56 -8.92 2.19
N PRO A 281 3.88 -8.18 3.08
CA PRO A 281 4.57 -7.32 4.02
C PRO A 281 5.30 -8.11 5.10
N LYS A 282 6.41 -7.55 5.61
CA LYS A 282 7.21 -8.17 6.68
C LYS A 282 7.51 -7.19 7.80
N TYR A 283 7.33 -7.64 9.04
CA TYR A 283 7.47 -6.81 10.22
C TYR A 283 8.40 -7.45 11.24
N TRP A 284 9.38 -6.71 11.74
CA TRP A 284 10.26 -7.14 12.83
C TRP A 284 9.96 -6.30 14.07
N VAL A 285 9.47 -6.94 15.12
CA VAL A 285 8.92 -6.28 16.31
C VAL A 285 9.81 -6.55 17.52
N ASP A 286 10.37 -5.48 18.07
CA ASP A 286 11.26 -5.49 19.23
C ASP A 286 10.46 -5.43 20.56
N GLU A 287 11.18 -5.35 21.69
CA GLU A 287 10.65 -5.50 23.05
C GLU A 287 9.45 -4.59 23.32
N GLY A 288 8.32 -5.16 23.74
CA GLY A 288 7.08 -4.42 24.02
C GLY A 288 6.45 -3.74 22.80
N GLY A 289 7.04 -3.86 21.61
CA GLY A 289 6.52 -3.30 20.36
C GLY A 289 5.20 -3.94 19.96
N TYR A 290 4.45 -3.22 19.12
CA TYR A 290 3.14 -3.63 18.63
C TYR A 290 3.06 -3.40 17.13
N VAL A 291 2.60 -4.42 16.40
CA VAL A 291 2.24 -4.29 14.99
C VAL A 291 0.82 -4.77 14.75
N GLU A 292 0.10 -4.05 13.89
CA GLU A 292 -1.23 -4.43 13.44
C GLU A 292 -1.31 -4.26 11.94
N LEU A 293 -1.72 -5.32 11.25
CA LEU A 293 -2.02 -5.33 9.82
C LEU A 293 -3.52 -5.53 9.67
N ASN A 294 -4.19 -4.57 9.06
CA ASN A 294 -5.61 -4.58 8.78
C ASN A 294 -5.84 -4.60 7.27
N GLY A 295 -6.51 -5.63 6.76
CA GLY A 295 -6.94 -5.72 5.36
C GLY A 295 -8.45 -5.53 5.24
N ILE A 296 -8.90 -4.53 4.48
CA ILE A 296 -10.31 -4.34 4.14
C ILE A 296 -10.43 -4.50 2.63
N LEU A 297 -11.17 -5.52 2.19
CA LEU A 297 -11.19 -5.91 0.78
C LEU A 297 -12.60 -5.93 0.23
N LEU A 298 -12.80 -5.25 -0.89
CA LEU A 298 -14.01 -5.33 -1.69
C LEU A 298 -13.66 -5.92 -3.05
N GLY A 299 -13.83 -7.24 -3.20
CA GLY A 299 -13.58 -7.97 -4.44
C GLY A 299 -14.76 -7.85 -5.40
N GLN A 300 -14.50 -7.43 -6.64
CA GLN A 300 -15.52 -7.27 -7.70
C GLN A 300 -14.98 -7.80 -9.03
N LYS A 301 -15.87 -8.06 -9.98
CA LYS A 301 -15.55 -8.62 -11.31
C LYS A 301 -14.67 -9.87 -11.20
N ASP A 302 -13.51 -9.88 -11.84
CA ASP A 302 -12.53 -10.96 -11.82
C ASP A 302 -11.26 -10.60 -11.03
N PHE A 303 -11.37 -9.68 -10.07
CA PHE A 303 -10.23 -9.21 -9.26
C PHE A 303 -9.58 -10.36 -8.48
N TYR A 304 -8.27 -10.54 -8.68
CA TYR A 304 -7.44 -11.46 -7.92
C TYR A 304 -6.67 -10.76 -6.81
N VAL A 305 -6.88 -11.13 -5.56
CA VAL A 305 -6.17 -10.57 -4.41
C VAL A 305 -5.44 -11.68 -3.68
N ASP A 306 -4.16 -11.48 -3.37
CA ASP A 306 -3.37 -12.29 -2.45
C ASP A 306 -2.65 -11.38 -1.47
N LEU A 307 -3.28 -11.16 -0.30
CA LEU A 307 -2.70 -10.36 0.77
C LEU A 307 -2.05 -11.25 1.81
N GLY A 308 -0.72 -11.20 1.87
CA GLY A 308 0.08 -11.85 2.88
C GLY A 308 0.41 -10.99 4.09
N GLY A 309 1.31 -11.51 4.91
CA GLY A 309 1.92 -10.77 6.01
C GLY A 309 2.70 -11.68 6.94
N GLU A 310 3.99 -11.38 7.14
CA GLU A 310 4.86 -12.09 8.08
C GLU A 310 5.24 -11.17 9.24
N MET A 311 4.91 -11.58 10.47
CA MET A 311 5.24 -10.85 11.69
C MET A 311 6.27 -11.63 12.50
N TYR A 312 7.44 -11.05 12.70
CA TYR A 312 8.50 -11.58 13.53
C TYR A 312 8.47 -10.86 14.88
N LEU A 313 7.88 -11.50 15.91
CA LEU A 313 7.84 -11.00 17.28
C LEU A 313 9.15 -11.38 17.97
N GLN A 314 10.18 -10.54 17.83
CA GLN A 314 11.57 -10.80 18.20
C GLN A 314 11.92 -10.34 19.61
N GLY A 315 11.20 -9.35 20.14
CA GLY A 315 11.42 -8.83 21.48
C GLY A 315 10.44 -9.40 22.51
N LYS A 316 10.88 -9.41 23.77
CA LYS A 316 10.04 -9.85 24.89
C LYS A 316 8.77 -8.99 24.97
N GLY A 317 7.61 -9.64 25.09
CA GLY A 317 6.33 -8.92 25.17
C GLY A 317 5.88 -8.25 23.86
N ALA A 318 6.54 -8.53 22.73
CA ALA A 318 6.11 -8.04 21.43
C ALA A 318 4.73 -8.61 21.05
N ARG A 319 3.94 -7.80 20.35
CA ARG A 319 2.55 -8.11 20.01
C ARG A 319 2.26 -7.92 18.53
N GLY A 320 1.43 -8.78 17.96
CA GLY A 320 1.03 -8.72 16.56
C GLY A 320 -0.46 -9.04 16.36
N ILE A 321 -1.14 -8.27 15.52
CA ILE A 321 -2.50 -8.59 15.04
C ILE A 321 -2.48 -8.58 13.50
N ASN A 322 -2.92 -9.66 12.88
CA ASN A 322 -3.21 -9.70 11.45
C ASN A 322 -4.71 -9.93 11.28
N ALA A 323 -5.44 -8.86 10.94
CA ALA A 323 -6.89 -8.90 10.77
C ALA A 323 -7.25 -8.58 9.33
N SER A 324 -8.17 -9.35 8.74
CA SER A 324 -8.69 -9.08 7.41
C SER A 324 -10.20 -9.27 7.36
N LYS A 325 -10.90 -8.34 6.71
CA LYS A 325 -12.31 -8.47 6.34
C LYS A 325 -12.46 -8.31 4.84
N ALA A 326 -13.09 -9.29 4.20
CA ALA A 326 -13.34 -9.28 2.76
C ALA A 326 -14.83 -9.39 2.44
N VAL A 327 -15.30 -8.62 1.47
CA VAL A 327 -16.62 -8.76 0.85
C VAL A 327 -16.36 -9.06 -0.62
N ILE A 328 -16.77 -10.24 -1.07
CA ILE A 328 -16.30 -10.83 -2.33
C ILE A 328 -17.50 -11.06 -3.24
N MET A 329 -17.55 -10.34 -4.35
CA MET A 329 -18.62 -10.36 -5.34
C MET A 329 -18.15 -10.96 -6.66
N ASP A 330 -19.10 -11.19 -7.56
CA ASP A 330 -18.87 -11.66 -8.94
C ASP A 330 -18.01 -12.94 -8.99
N GLU A 331 -16.90 -12.91 -9.72
CA GLU A 331 -15.96 -14.02 -9.92
C GLU A 331 -14.61 -13.77 -9.21
N SER A 332 -14.58 -12.76 -8.32
CA SER A 332 -13.35 -12.34 -7.65
C SER A 332 -12.83 -13.40 -6.69
N THR A 333 -11.49 -13.43 -6.55
CA THR A 333 -10.78 -14.37 -5.68
C THR A 333 -9.96 -13.59 -4.69
N VAL A 334 -10.18 -13.82 -3.40
CA VAL A 334 -9.37 -13.24 -2.33
C VAL A 334 -8.65 -14.35 -1.59
N ILE A 335 -7.34 -14.20 -1.48
CA ILE A 335 -6.46 -15.05 -0.71
C ILE A 335 -5.88 -14.18 0.40
N THR A 336 -5.95 -14.69 1.63
CA THR A 336 -5.32 -14.07 2.79
C THR A 336 -4.26 -15.01 3.34
N ARG A 337 -3.08 -14.48 3.62
CA ARG A 337 -1.98 -15.22 4.25
C ARG A 337 -1.52 -14.43 5.45
N GLY A 338 -1.15 -15.14 6.50
CA GLY A 338 -0.65 -14.52 7.71
C GLY A 338 0.22 -15.48 8.47
N ILE A 339 1.48 -15.12 8.72
CA ILE A 339 2.36 -15.91 9.56
C ILE A 339 2.84 -15.05 10.73
N ILE A 340 2.58 -15.50 11.95
CA ILE A 340 3.13 -14.89 13.16
C ILE A 340 4.20 -15.83 13.74
N HIS A 341 5.43 -15.32 13.81
CA HIS A 341 6.56 -15.96 14.45
C HIS A 341 6.79 -15.38 15.85
N ALA A 342 6.45 -16.14 16.90
CA ALA A 342 6.87 -15.85 18.26
C ALA A 342 8.31 -16.32 18.48
N GLN A 343 9.25 -15.39 18.64
CA GLN A 343 10.69 -15.67 18.79
C GLN A 343 11.25 -15.29 20.16
N ALA A 344 10.46 -14.62 21.00
CA ALA A 344 10.86 -14.19 22.34
C ALA A 344 9.75 -14.41 23.38
N PRO A 345 10.09 -14.42 24.68
CA PRO A 345 9.11 -14.73 25.72
C PRO A 345 7.97 -13.71 25.83
N LYS A 346 6.82 -14.17 26.33
CA LYS A 346 5.61 -13.37 26.59
C LYS A 346 5.04 -12.66 25.36
N THR A 347 5.33 -13.13 24.16
CA THR A 347 4.76 -12.56 22.93
C THR A 347 3.31 -12.95 22.77
N LYS A 348 2.51 -12.06 22.18
CA LYS A 348 1.11 -12.35 21.86
C LYS A 348 0.82 -12.08 20.39
N GLY A 349 0.09 -12.98 19.74
CA GLY A 349 -0.24 -12.89 18.33
C GLY A 349 -1.67 -13.34 18.07
N HIS A 350 -2.37 -12.63 17.21
CA HIS A 350 -3.72 -13.00 16.79
C HIS A 350 -3.89 -12.83 15.28
N ILE A 351 -4.46 -13.83 14.62
CA ILE A 351 -4.86 -13.77 13.22
C ILE A 351 -6.38 -13.91 13.13
N SER A 352 -7.07 -12.94 12.54
CA SER A 352 -8.53 -13.00 12.31
C SER A 352 -8.84 -12.76 10.84
N CYS A 353 -9.55 -13.70 10.22
CA CYS A 353 -9.90 -13.63 8.79
C CYS A 353 -11.40 -13.83 8.58
N ASP A 354 -12.12 -12.75 8.32
CA ASP A 354 -13.54 -12.83 8.02
C ASP A 354 -13.82 -12.53 6.55
N ALA A 355 -14.75 -13.27 5.93
CA ALA A 355 -15.19 -13.00 4.58
C ALA A 355 -16.70 -13.21 4.38
N LEU A 356 -17.32 -12.27 3.67
CA LEU A 356 -18.68 -12.38 3.15
C LEU A 356 -18.64 -12.67 1.64
N LEU A 357 -19.14 -13.84 1.26
CA LEU A 357 -19.32 -14.26 -0.13
C LEU A 357 -20.69 -13.81 -0.63
N MET A 358 -20.68 -12.93 -1.64
CA MET A 358 -21.88 -12.31 -2.22
C MET A 358 -22.31 -12.96 -3.55
N SER A 359 -21.54 -13.91 -4.06
CA SER A 359 -21.78 -14.61 -5.33
C SER A 359 -21.41 -16.09 -5.20
N ASP A 360 -22.06 -16.96 -5.95
CA ASP A 360 -21.71 -18.39 -6.04
C ASP A 360 -20.36 -18.65 -6.72
N LYS A 361 -19.84 -17.66 -7.45
CA LYS A 361 -18.54 -17.73 -8.14
C LYS A 361 -17.40 -17.07 -7.35
N ALA A 362 -17.72 -16.32 -6.29
CA ALA A 362 -16.75 -15.69 -5.41
C ALA A 362 -15.93 -16.74 -4.66
N LYS A 363 -14.62 -16.49 -4.50
CA LYS A 363 -13.71 -17.42 -3.83
C LYS A 363 -12.93 -16.73 -2.72
N MET A 364 -12.81 -17.42 -1.59
CA MET A 364 -11.95 -17.03 -0.48
C MET A 364 -11.04 -18.18 -0.10
N GLU A 365 -9.75 -17.90 0.03
CA GLU A 365 -8.77 -18.82 0.61
C GLU A 365 -8.05 -18.14 1.78
N THR A 366 -7.74 -18.92 2.83
CA THR A 366 -6.99 -18.42 3.99
C THR A 366 -5.88 -19.39 4.34
N TYR A 367 -4.67 -18.86 4.51
CA TYR A 367 -3.45 -19.60 4.82
C TYR A 367 -2.78 -19.03 6.07
N PRO A 368 -3.32 -19.31 7.27
CA PRO A 368 -2.74 -18.87 8.54
C PRO A 368 -1.56 -19.76 8.94
N GLY A 369 -0.56 -19.15 9.58
CA GLY A 369 0.60 -19.81 10.15
C GLY A 369 0.93 -19.24 11.53
N LEU A 370 0.96 -20.10 12.54
CA LEU A 370 1.41 -19.74 13.89
C LEU A 370 2.68 -20.53 14.19
N VAL A 371 3.79 -19.83 14.41
CA VAL A 371 5.08 -20.44 14.67
C VAL A 371 5.62 -19.96 16.01
N SER A 372 5.60 -20.82 17.02
CA SER A 372 6.24 -20.52 18.30
C SER A 372 7.60 -21.18 18.42
N ARG A 373 8.62 -20.40 18.81
CA ARG A 373 9.95 -20.87 19.22
C ARG A 373 10.16 -20.78 20.73
N VAL A 374 9.14 -20.38 21.47
CA VAL A 374 9.13 -20.24 22.93
C VAL A 374 7.90 -20.93 23.53
N ASP A 375 7.94 -21.24 24.81
CA ASP A 375 6.89 -21.97 25.54
C ASP A 375 5.77 -21.07 26.09
N ASP A 376 6.08 -19.80 26.39
CA ASP A 376 5.16 -18.82 27.01
C ASP A 376 4.53 -17.82 26.02
N ALA A 377 4.49 -18.15 24.72
CA ALA A 377 3.79 -17.34 23.72
C ALA A 377 2.29 -17.65 23.66
N GLU A 378 1.48 -16.61 23.50
CA GLU A 378 0.03 -16.71 23.26
C GLU A 378 -0.27 -16.40 21.80
N LEU A 379 -0.44 -17.43 20.98
CA LEU A 379 -0.80 -17.30 19.56
C LEU A 379 -2.19 -17.88 19.31
N SER A 380 -3.07 -17.12 18.66
CA SER A 380 -4.41 -17.59 18.29
C SER A 380 -4.77 -17.24 16.86
N HIS A 381 -5.71 -17.99 16.31
CA HIS A 381 -6.25 -17.78 14.98
C HIS A 381 -7.75 -18.06 14.98
N GLU A 382 -8.50 -17.21 14.28
CA GLU A 382 -9.90 -17.43 13.94
C GLU A 382 -10.15 -17.07 12.46
N ALA A 383 -11.11 -17.75 11.84
CA ALA A 383 -11.60 -17.42 10.51
C ALA A 383 -13.10 -17.70 10.40
N ALA A 384 -13.84 -16.74 9.84
CA ALA A 384 -15.26 -16.87 9.56
C ALA A 384 -15.55 -16.52 8.10
N ILE A 385 -15.74 -17.54 7.26
CA ILE A 385 -16.02 -17.39 5.83
C ILE A 385 -17.44 -17.89 5.59
N GLY A 386 -18.30 -17.06 5.03
CA GLY A 386 -19.68 -17.46 4.77
C GLY A 386 -20.44 -16.50 3.87
N LYS A 387 -21.68 -16.88 3.56
CA LYS A 387 -22.65 -16.01 2.93
C LYS A 387 -23.42 -15.24 3.99
N ILE A 388 -24.09 -14.16 3.59
CA ILE A 388 -25.09 -13.52 4.44
C ILE A 388 -26.19 -14.54 4.76
N LYS A 389 -26.61 -14.61 6.03
CA LYS A 389 -27.65 -15.55 6.44
C LYS A 389 -29.01 -15.06 5.95
N GLU A 390 -29.77 -15.96 5.34
CA GLU A 390 -31.14 -15.68 4.86
C GLU A 390 -32.05 -15.18 6.00
N GLU A 391 -31.87 -15.69 7.22
CA GLU A 391 -32.63 -15.24 8.40
C GLU A 391 -32.35 -13.77 8.76
N GLU A 392 -31.09 -13.31 8.62
CA GLU A 392 -30.70 -11.93 8.90
C GLU A 392 -31.29 -10.98 7.84
N LEU A 393 -31.27 -11.38 6.56
CA LEU A 393 -31.92 -10.67 5.47
C LEU A 393 -33.43 -10.61 5.66
N PHE A 394 -34.08 -11.76 5.89
CA PHE A 394 -35.53 -11.85 6.09
C PHE A 394 -35.97 -10.99 7.28
N TYR A 395 -35.21 -10.99 8.38
CA TYR A 395 -35.49 -10.15 9.53
C TYR A 395 -35.49 -8.66 9.17
N LEU A 396 -34.45 -8.19 8.49
CA LEU A 396 -34.33 -6.78 8.07
C LEU A 396 -35.41 -6.39 7.06
N MET A 397 -35.71 -7.25 6.09
CA MET A 397 -36.77 -7.03 5.11
C MET A 397 -38.16 -6.99 5.77
N SER A 398 -38.39 -7.81 6.80
CA SER A 398 -39.63 -7.76 7.59
C SER A 398 -39.83 -6.44 8.34
N ARG A 399 -38.75 -5.65 8.52
CA ARG A 399 -38.78 -4.30 9.09
C ARG A 399 -38.99 -3.20 8.04
N GLY A 400 -39.23 -3.56 6.79
CA GLY A 400 -39.55 -2.64 5.70
C GLY A 400 -38.36 -2.20 4.85
N LEU A 401 -37.18 -2.79 5.05
CA LEU A 401 -36.04 -2.59 4.16
C LEU A 401 -36.22 -3.42 2.89
N SER A 402 -35.73 -2.90 1.76
CA SER A 402 -35.50 -3.74 0.58
C SER A 402 -34.38 -4.75 0.84
N GLU A 403 -34.28 -5.79 0.03
CA GLU A 403 -33.17 -6.76 0.11
C GLU A 403 -31.81 -6.08 -0.08
N GLU A 404 -31.75 -5.07 -0.96
CA GLU A 404 -30.57 -4.25 -1.22
C GLU A 404 -30.18 -3.43 0.03
N GLU A 405 -31.13 -2.71 0.62
CA GLU A 405 -30.90 -1.91 1.85
C GLU A 405 -30.48 -2.79 3.03
N ALA A 406 -31.10 -3.97 3.18
CA ALA A 406 -30.74 -4.96 4.19
C ALA A 406 -29.30 -5.47 3.99
N THR A 407 -28.94 -5.79 2.75
CA THR A 407 -27.60 -6.26 2.39
C THR A 407 -26.54 -5.18 2.68
N GLN A 408 -26.78 -3.94 2.23
CA GLN A 408 -25.89 -2.81 2.51
C GLN A 408 -25.69 -2.60 4.01
N LEU A 409 -26.75 -2.71 4.81
CA LEU A 409 -26.68 -2.57 6.27
C LEU A 409 -25.81 -3.65 6.92
N ILE A 410 -25.97 -4.91 6.49
CA ILE A 410 -25.16 -6.05 6.97
C ILE A 410 -23.70 -5.86 6.60
N VAL A 411 -23.40 -5.55 5.33
CA VAL A 411 -22.03 -5.34 4.85
C VAL A 411 -21.36 -4.17 5.58
N ARG A 412 -22.08 -3.06 5.81
CA ARG A 412 -21.57 -1.93 6.58
C ARG A 412 -21.22 -2.33 8.01
N GLY A 413 -22.14 -3.01 8.70
CA GLY A 413 -21.91 -3.49 10.06
C GLY A 413 -20.74 -4.47 10.16
N PHE A 414 -20.55 -5.28 9.12
CA PHE A 414 -19.44 -6.22 9.01
C PHE A 414 -18.08 -5.50 8.94
N LEU A 415 -17.95 -4.45 8.13
CA LEU A 415 -16.69 -3.73 7.89
C LEU A 415 -16.34 -2.67 8.96
N GLU A 416 -17.34 -2.09 9.63
CA GLU A 416 -17.18 -0.99 10.60
C GLU A 416 -16.04 -1.18 11.63
N PRO A 417 -15.79 -2.39 12.20
CA PRO A 417 -14.72 -2.57 13.19
C PRO A 417 -13.32 -2.20 12.69
N LEU A 418 -13.03 -2.36 11.39
CA LEU A 418 -11.72 -2.06 10.79
C LEU A 418 -11.64 -0.62 10.23
N LEU A 419 -12.75 0.11 10.17
CA LEU A 419 -12.79 1.49 9.66
C LEU A 419 -12.38 2.54 10.72
N LYS A 420 -12.12 2.15 11.96
CA LYS A 420 -11.89 3.06 13.09
C LYS A 420 -10.66 3.97 12.97
N ASP A 421 -9.60 3.47 12.32
CA ASP A 421 -8.35 4.21 12.12
C ASP A 421 -8.28 4.92 10.75
N ILE A 422 -9.35 4.82 9.97
CA ILE A 422 -9.49 5.51 8.69
C ILE A 422 -10.16 6.86 8.94
N PRO A 423 -9.63 7.97 8.40
CA PRO A 423 -10.30 9.25 8.52
C PRO A 423 -11.71 9.24 7.94
N MET A 424 -12.56 10.07 8.53
CA MET A 424 -14.00 10.07 8.28
C MET A 424 -14.33 10.33 6.80
N GLU A 425 -13.55 11.18 6.13
CA GLU A 425 -13.68 11.48 4.70
C GLU A 425 -13.61 10.22 3.82
N PHE A 426 -12.67 9.31 4.11
CA PHE A 426 -12.52 8.07 3.35
C PHE A 426 -13.54 7.00 3.76
N VAL A 427 -13.97 6.99 5.02
CA VAL A 427 -15.05 6.11 5.47
C VAL A 427 -16.35 6.41 4.69
N VAL A 428 -16.63 7.68 4.39
CA VAL A 428 -17.77 8.07 3.54
C VAL A 428 -17.64 7.51 2.13
N GLU A 429 -16.46 7.58 1.52
CA GLU A 429 -16.22 7.03 0.19
C GLU A 429 -16.37 5.50 0.16
N ILE A 430 -15.76 4.79 1.12
CA ILE A 430 -15.84 3.34 1.26
C ILE A 430 -17.31 2.92 1.34
N ARG A 431 -18.13 3.61 2.15
CA ARG A 431 -19.57 3.36 2.27
C ARG A 431 -20.29 3.54 0.92
N LYS A 432 -20.00 4.61 0.19
CA LYS A 432 -20.58 4.86 -1.14
C LYS A 432 -20.19 3.79 -2.17
N ILE A 433 -18.95 3.32 -2.14
CA ILE A 433 -18.49 2.25 -3.04
C ILE A 433 -19.20 0.93 -2.71
N ILE A 434 -19.39 0.63 -1.42
CA ILE A 434 -20.18 -0.54 -0.99
C ILE A 434 -21.62 -0.44 -1.50
N GLU A 435 -22.27 0.72 -1.34
CA GLU A 435 -23.64 0.95 -1.85
C GLU A 435 -23.74 0.70 -3.36
N LEU A 436 -22.79 1.22 -4.15
CA LEU A 436 -22.73 1.02 -5.60
C LEU A 436 -22.47 -0.44 -5.98
N ALA A 437 -21.58 -1.13 -5.27
CA ALA A 437 -21.24 -2.53 -5.55
C ALA A 437 -22.42 -3.46 -5.23
N VAL A 438 -23.13 -3.24 -4.11
CA VAL A 438 -24.28 -4.06 -3.70
C VAL A 438 -25.51 -3.82 -4.58
N SER A 439 -25.69 -2.59 -5.09
CA SER A 439 -26.81 -2.22 -5.97
C SER A 439 -26.66 -2.74 -7.42
N GLY A 440 -25.53 -3.37 -7.76
CA GLY A 440 -25.22 -3.79 -9.13
C GLY A 440 -24.96 -2.63 -10.09
N GLY A 441 -24.57 -1.47 -9.56
CA GLY A 441 -24.49 -0.20 -10.30
C GLY A 441 -23.12 0.12 -10.94
N MET A 442 -22.20 -0.83 -11.09
CA MET A 442 -20.88 -0.62 -11.71
C MET A 442 -20.61 -1.46 -12.95
#